data_AF-A0A9D1MIU0-F1
#
_entry.id   AF-A0A9D1MIU0-F1
#
_cell.length_a   1.000
_cell.length_b   1.000
_cell.length_c   1.000
_cell.angle_alpha   90.00
_cell.angle_beta   90.00
_cell.angle_gamma   90.00
#
_symmetry.space_group_name_H-M   'P 1'
#
loop_
_entity.id
_entity.type
_entity.pdbx_description
1 polymer ?
#
loop_
_entity_poly.entity_id
_entity_poly.type
_entity_poly.pdbx_seq_one_letter_code
_entity_poly.pdbx_strand_id
1 'polypeptide(L)'
;MLNFIKKQSIATWVSILTLLLAVVALIVYGVNVGGAGYFNGSTVSSVVTCGIIALVVILVALVMSQFAFEGLVGKVYGIVLDALRILVPLLLFIGMFTFISSRVEGLAYIYFSNEEILATIQTPENLASAHSAIAGFVLFGVAALVGIVAAFFTAKKKQA
;
A
#
# COMPACT_ATOMS: atom_id res chain seq x y z
N MET A 1 -14.65 -23.44 -11.45
CA MET A 1 -14.08 -22.54 -10.41
C MET A 1 -13.07 -23.23 -9.50
N LEU A 2 -13.41 -24.35 -8.85
CA LEU A 2 -12.50 -25.03 -7.91
C LEU A 2 -11.14 -25.42 -8.53
N ASN A 3 -11.13 -25.86 -9.79
CA ASN A 3 -9.90 -26.20 -10.53
C ASN A 3 -9.04 -24.97 -10.90
N PHE A 4 -9.60 -23.76 -10.94
CA PHE A 4 -8.84 -22.53 -11.19
C PHE A 4 -8.17 -22.04 -9.91
N ILE A 5 -8.90 -22.03 -8.80
CA ILE A 5 -8.41 -21.65 -7.46
C ILE A 5 -7.24 -22.55 -7.05
N LYS A 6 -7.35 -23.87 -7.25
CA LYS A 6 -6.28 -24.84 -6.93
C LYS A 6 -5.02 -24.71 -7.78
N LYS A 7 -5.09 -24.06 -8.95
CA LYS A 7 -3.95 -23.87 -9.86
C LYS A 7 -3.17 -22.59 -9.58
N GLN A 8 -3.74 -21.63 -8.85
CA GLN A 8 -3.07 -20.38 -8.50
C GLN A 8 -1.98 -20.63 -7.46
N SER A 9 -0.84 -19.96 -7.64
CA SER A 9 0.27 -20.00 -6.68
C SER A 9 -0.09 -19.23 -5.41
N ILE A 10 0.57 -19.57 -4.29
CA ILE A 10 0.45 -18.82 -3.02
C ILE A 10 0.81 -17.35 -3.26
N ALA A 11 1.84 -17.10 -4.06
CA ALA A 11 2.24 -15.78 -4.52
C ALA A 11 1.08 -14.95 -5.09
N THR A 12 0.23 -15.53 -5.94
CA THR A 12 -0.94 -14.84 -6.50
C THR A 12 -1.91 -14.39 -5.41
N TRP A 13 -2.20 -15.25 -4.43
CA TRP A 13 -3.12 -14.93 -3.34
C TRP A 13 -2.57 -13.83 -2.43
N VAL A 14 -1.29 -13.89 -2.10
CA VAL A 14 -0.63 -12.86 -1.28
C VAL A 14 -0.55 -11.53 -2.03
N SER A 15 -0.32 -11.55 -3.36
CA SER A 15 -0.41 -10.35 -4.19
C SER A 15 -1.83 -9.76 -4.25
N ILE A 16 -2.88 -10.60 -4.32
CA ILE A 16 -4.26 -10.10 -4.25
C ILE A 16 -4.53 -9.45 -2.88
N LEU A 17 -4.08 -10.05 -1.79
CA LEU A 17 -4.21 -9.46 -0.46
C LEU A 17 -3.47 -8.13 -0.36
N THR A 18 -2.25 -8.05 -0.90
CA THR A 18 -1.47 -6.81 -0.99
C THR A 18 -2.23 -5.73 -1.75
N LEU A 19 -2.84 -6.08 -2.89
CA LEU A 19 -3.67 -5.16 -3.69
C LEU A 19 -4.83 -4.61 -2.85
N LEU A 20 -5.57 -5.48 -2.16
CA LEU A 20 -6.71 -5.06 -1.33
C LEU A 20 -6.27 -4.13 -0.20
N LEU A 21 -5.18 -4.47 0.49
CA LEU A 21 -4.63 -3.63 1.57
C LEU A 21 -4.17 -2.27 1.04
N ALA A 22 -3.51 -2.22 -0.12
CA ALA A 22 -3.08 -0.98 -0.76
C ALA A 22 -4.26 -0.09 -1.17
N VAL A 23 -5.35 -0.69 -1.67
CA VAL A 23 -6.60 0.04 -1.96
C VAL A 23 -7.19 0.63 -0.68
N VAL A 24 -7.30 -0.16 0.39
CA VAL A 24 -7.82 0.32 1.68
C VAL A 24 -6.93 1.43 2.24
N ALA A 25 -5.60 1.30 2.14
CA ALA A 25 -4.66 2.33 2.58
C ALA A 25 -4.86 3.66 1.83
N LEU A 26 -5.07 3.61 0.51
CA LEU A 26 -5.38 4.80 -0.29
C LEU A 26 -6.74 5.42 0.03
N ILE A 27 -7.75 4.60 0.32
CA ILE A 27 -9.06 5.09 0.77
C ILE A 27 -8.91 5.81 2.11
N VAL A 28 -8.21 5.22 3.07
CA VAL A 28 -7.98 5.83 4.40
C VAL A 28 -7.17 7.13 4.27
N TYR A 29 -6.17 7.16 3.39
CA TYR A 29 -5.49 8.41 3.05
C TYR A 29 -6.44 9.47 2.46
N GLY A 30 -7.31 9.07 1.53
CA GLY A 30 -8.36 9.94 0.97
C GLY A 30 -9.29 10.50 2.05
N VAL A 31 -9.70 9.67 3.01
CA VAL A 31 -10.50 10.09 4.16
C VAL A 31 -9.72 11.04 5.06
N ASN A 32 -8.42 10.83 5.27
CA ASN A 32 -7.58 11.73 6.08
C ASN A 32 -7.52 13.15 5.51
N VAL A 33 -7.42 13.28 4.18
CA VAL A 33 -7.32 14.60 3.52
C VAL A 33 -8.68 15.20 3.14
N GLY A 34 -9.72 14.39 3.00
CA GLY A 34 -11.07 14.83 2.64
C GLY A 34 -12.02 15.01 3.84
N GLY A 35 -11.74 14.35 4.96
CA GLY A 35 -12.54 14.44 6.18
C GLY A 35 -12.28 15.72 6.97
N ALA A 36 -13.23 16.10 7.83
CA ALA A 36 -13.06 17.24 8.72
C ALA A 36 -11.90 17.00 9.72
N GLY A 37 -11.25 18.09 10.14
CA GLY A 37 -10.15 18.07 11.09
C GLY A 37 -8.83 18.56 10.50
N TYR A 38 -7.77 18.45 11.28
CA TYR A 38 -6.49 19.14 11.06
C TYR A 38 -5.85 18.92 9.69
N PHE A 39 -5.93 17.73 9.12
CA PHE A 39 -5.30 17.40 7.84
C PHE A 39 -6.20 17.60 6.61
N ASN A 40 -7.37 18.22 6.78
CA ASN A 40 -8.28 18.52 5.66
C ASN A 40 -7.57 19.37 4.59
N GLY A 41 -7.76 19.01 3.33
CA GLY A 41 -7.16 19.71 2.18
C GLY A 41 -5.64 19.52 2.04
N SER A 42 -4.97 18.83 2.96
CA SER A 42 -3.51 18.68 2.98
C SER A 42 -3.02 17.54 2.08
N THR A 43 -3.49 17.49 0.83
CA THR A 43 -3.13 16.42 -0.11
C THR A 43 -1.65 16.47 -0.49
N VAL A 44 -1.00 15.33 -0.35
CA VAL A 44 0.38 15.05 -0.77
C VAL A 44 0.37 14.22 -2.04
N SER A 45 0.70 14.83 -3.16
CA SER A 45 0.62 14.20 -4.49
C SER A 45 1.49 12.94 -4.59
N SER A 46 2.68 12.93 -3.98
CA SER A 46 3.59 11.78 -4.02
C SER A 46 3.02 10.53 -3.34
N VAL A 47 2.22 10.67 -2.27
CA VAL A 47 1.53 9.53 -1.62
C VAL A 47 0.54 8.90 -2.60
N VAL A 48 -0.25 9.74 -3.28
CA VAL A 48 -1.23 9.30 -4.29
C VAL A 48 -0.51 8.65 -5.47
N THR A 49 0.51 9.31 -6.03
CA THR A 49 1.26 8.81 -7.18
C THR A 49 1.89 7.46 -6.88
N CYS A 50 2.60 7.31 -5.76
CA CYS A 50 3.23 6.03 -5.39
C CYS A 50 2.18 4.94 -5.19
N GLY A 51 1.08 5.24 -4.51
CA GLY A 51 -0.01 4.29 -4.32
C GLY A 51 -0.65 3.84 -5.63
N ILE A 52 -1.00 4.76 -6.52
CA ILE A 52 -1.61 4.43 -7.83
C ILE A 52 -0.64 3.63 -8.70
N ILE A 53 0.64 4.00 -8.77
CA ILE A 53 1.64 3.22 -9.52
C ILE A 53 1.75 1.81 -8.90
N ALA A 54 1.78 1.67 -7.58
CA ALA A 54 1.81 0.36 -6.93
C ALA A 54 0.59 -0.50 -7.30
N LEU A 55 -0.62 0.08 -7.34
CA LEU A 55 -1.84 -0.62 -7.79
C LEU A 55 -1.74 -1.08 -9.25
N VAL A 56 -1.22 -0.24 -10.14
CA VAL A 56 -1.04 -0.61 -11.55
C VAL A 56 0.00 -1.72 -11.68
N VAL A 57 1.15 -1.58 -11.02
CA VAL A 57 2.24 -2.57 -11.07
C VAL A 57 1.80 -3.92 -10.53
N ILE A 58 1.05 -3.96 -9.42
CA ILE A 58 0.59 -5.24 -8.87
C ILE A 58 -0.45 -5.91 -9.76
N LEU A 59 -1.33 -5.14 -10.43
CA LEU A 59 -2.28 -5.67 -11.41
C LEU A 59 -1.56 -6.24 -12.63
N VAL A 60 -0.56 -5.53 -13.16
CA VAL A 60 0.28 -6.02 -14.26
C VAL A 60 0.99 -7.31 -13.86
N ALA A 61 1.59 -7.37 -12.67
CA ALA A 61 2.26 -8.58 -12.17
C ALA A 61 1.28 -9.77 -12.00
N LEU A 62 0.04 -9.51 -11.56
CA LEU A 62 -1.01 -10.53 -11.43
C LEU A 62 -1.49 -11.06 -12.78
N VAL A 63 -1.60 -10.20 -13.80
CA VAL A 63 -1.94 -10.61 -15.16
C VAL A 63 -0.78 -11.42 -15.75
N MET A 64 0.46 -10.95 -15.56
CA MET A 64 1.65 -11.63 -16.04
C MET A 64 1.81 -13.03 -15.43
N SER A 65 1.50 -13.21 -14.15
CA SER A 65 1.61 -14.53 -13.49
C SER A 65 0.69 -15.62 -14.08
N GLN A 66 -0.28 -15.24 -14.92
CA GLN A 66 -1.17 -16.19 -15.60
C GLN A 66 -0.54 -16.84 -16.84
N PHE A 67 0.52 -16.26 -17.40
CA PHE A 67 1.17 -16.76 -18.60
C PHE A 67 2.49 -17.47 -18.27
N ALA A 68 2.83 -18.51 -19.02
CA ALA A 68 4.07 -19.25 -18.89
C ALA A 68 4.71 -19.40 -20.27
N PHE A 69 6.00 -19.07 -20.36
CA PHE A 69 6.81 -19.19 -21.56
C PHE A 69 8.05 -20.03 -21.25
N GLU A 70 8.55 -20.75 -22.26
CA GLU A 70 9.75 -21.58 -22.16
C GLU A 70 10.98 -20.92 -22.80
N GLY A 71 12.16 -21.49 -22.57
CA GLY A 71 13.42 -21.01 -23.15
C GLY A 71 13.87 -19.63 -22.64
N LEU A 72 14.59 -18.88 -23.47
CA LEU A 72 15.16 -17.57 -23.14
C LEU A 72 14.06 -16.54 -22.79
N VAL A 73 12.96 -16.55 -23.53
CA VAL A 73 11.80 -15.65 -23.31
C VAL A 73 11.22 -15.89 -21.91
N GLY A 74 11.07 -17.15 -21.50
CA GLY A 74 10.61 -17.49 -20.15
C GLY A 74 11.52 -16.99 -19.03
N LYS A 75 12.84 -16.94 -19.25
CA LYS A 75 13.80 -16.39 -18.27
C LYS A 75 13.63 -14.88 -18.11
N VAL A 76 13.63 -14.14 -19.22
CA VAL A 76 13.45 -12.68 -19.20
C VAL A 76 12.09 -12.32 -18.59
N TYR A 77 11.04 -13.04 -18.98
CA TYR A 77 9.70 -12.87 -18.44
C TYR A 77 9.64 -13.06 -16.92
N GLY A 78 10.30 -14.10 -16.41
CA GLY A 78 10.41 -14.35 -14.97
C GLY A 78 11.12 -13.22 -14.22
N ILE A 79 12.26 -12.74 -14.75
CA ILE A 79 13.01 -11.62 -14.16
C ILE A 79 12.15 -10.35 -14.09
N VAL A 80 11.44 -10.01 -15.17
CA VAL A 80 10.55 -8.84 -15.20
C VAL A 80 9.42 -9.00 -14.17
N LEU A 81 8.79 -10.17 -14.11
CA LEU A 81 7.74 -10.44 -13.12
C LEU A 81 8.24 -10.28 -11.69
N ASP A 82 9.42 -10.82 -11.37
CA ASP A 82 10.01 -10.72 -10.03
C ASP A 82 10.41 -9.27 -9.69
N ALA A 83 10.95 -8.53 -10.67
CA ALA A 83 11.25 -7.10 -10.49
C ALA A 83 10.00 -6.27 -10.20
N LEU A 84 8.90 -6.49 -10.91
CA LEU A 84 7.63 -5.81 -10.65
C LEU A 84 7.11 -6.12 -9.24
N ARG A 85 7.25 -7.37 -8.79
CA ARG A 85 6.81 -7.80 -7.45
C ARG A 85 7.64 -7.19 -6.32
N ILE A 86 8.91 -6.86 -6.57
CA ILE A 86 9.77 -6.11 -5.64
C ILE A 86 9.44 -4.61 -5.68
N LEU A 87 9.09 -4.09 -6.85
CA LEU A 87 8.75 -2.67 -7.02
C LEU A 87 7.48 -2.28 -6.26
N VAL A 88 6.48 -3.16 -6.17
CA VAL A 88 5.23 -2.91 -5.43
C VAL A 88 5.47 -2.50 -3.96
N PRO A 89 6.10 -3.34 -3.11
CA PRO A 89 6.32 -2.99 -1.72
C PRO A 89 7.25 -1.78 -1.56
N LEU A 90 8.21 -1.59 -2.47
CA LEU A 90 9.05 -0.40 -2.48
C LEU A 90 8.22 0.88 -2.65
N LEU A 91 7.33 0.93 -3.64
CA LEU A 91 6.45 2.07 -3.88
C LEU A 91 5.51 2.32 -2.69
N LEU A 92 4.98 1.26 -2.07
CA LEU A 92 4.13 1.39 -0.89
C LEU A 92 4.90 1.96 0.31
N PHE A 93 6.15 1.56 0.52
CA PHE A 93 7.01 2.17 1.55
C PHE A 93 7.35 3.63 1.26
N ILE A 94 7.66 3.98 0.01
CA ILE A 94 7.89 5.38 -0.37
C ILE A 94 6.64 6.22 -0.09
N GLY A 95 5.45 5.71 -0.45
CA GLY A 95 4.17 6.34 -0.11
C GLY A 95 3.98 6.49 1.40
N MET A 96 4.26 5.45 2.19
CA MET A 96 4.18 5.47 3.65
C MET A 96 5.08 6.53 4.27
N PHE A 97 6.38 6.54 3.94
CA PHE A 97 7.33 7.48 4.52
C PHE A 97 7.02 8.91 4.15
N THR A 98 6.57 9.14 2.92
CA THR A 98 6.14 10.47 2.48
C THR A 98 4.87 10.91 3.19
N PHE A 99 3.97 9.98 3.48
CA PHE A 99 2.77 10.28 4.27
C PHE A 99 3.14 10.62 5.71
N ILE A 100 4.00 9.82 6.36
CA ILE A 100 4.48 10.08 7.72
C ILE A 100 5.18 11.44 7.80
N SER A 101 6.11 11.72 6.89
CA SER A 101 6.87 12.98 6.90
C SER A 101 5.96 14.20 6.78
N SER A 102 4.89 14.11 5.98
CA SER A 102 3.91 15.18 5.83
C SER A 102 2.94 15.38 7.00
N ARG A 103 3.01 14.51 8.02
CA ARG A 103 2.06 14.47 9.14
C ARG A 103 2.72 14.54 10.50
N VAL A 104 4.03 14.29 10.59
CA VAL A 104 4.76 14.24 11.86
C VAL A 104 4.62 15.53 12.67
N GLU A 105 4.72 16.70 12.03
CA GLU A 105 4.57 17.99 12.71
C GLU A 105 3.14 18.23 13.18
N GLY A 106 2.14 17.94 12.35
CA GLY A 106 0.74 18.07 12.73
C GLY A 106 0.34 17.11 13.86
N LEU A 107 0.86 15.88 13.84
CA LEU A 107 0.66 14.92 14.93
C LEU A 107 1.37 15.38 16.20
N ALA A 108 2.57 15.95 16.10
CA ALA A 108 3.26 16.55 17.23
C ALA A 108 2.43 17.68 17.85
N TYR A 109 1.85 18.53 17.01
CA TYR A 109 1.00 19.62 17.45
C TYR A 109 -0.30 19.13 18.11
N ILE A 110 -0.94 18.08 17.60
CA ILE A 110 -2.20 17.56 18.18
C ILE A 110 -1.96 16.83 19.52
N TYR A 111 -0.90 16.03 19.64
CA TYR A 111 -0.67 15.18 20.81
C TYR A 111 0.27 15.75 21.87
N PHE A 112 1.16 16.67 21.49
CA PHE A 112 2.25 17.15 22.35
C PHE A 112 2.34 18.69 22.43
N SER A 113 1.24 19.39 22.14
CA SER A 113 1.14 20.82 22.42
C SER A 113 1.19 21.12 23.92
N ASN A 114 1.52 22.37 24.24
CA ASN A 114 1.47 22.89 25.61
C ASN A 114 0.05 22.76 26.19
N GLU A 115 -0.06 22.54 27.51
CA GLU A 115 -1.34 22.27 28.20
C GLU A 115 -2.41 23.34 27.95
N GLU A 116 -2.02 24.61 27.79
CA GLU A 116 -2.91 25.74 27.52
C GLU A 116 -3.67 25.62 26.20
N ILE A 117 -3.09 24.94 25.20
CA ILE A 117 -3.63 24.79 23.84
C ILE A 117 -4.08 23.35 23.59
N LEU A 118 -3.61 22.39 24.38
CA LEU A 118 -3.89 20.98 24.17
C LEU A 118 -5.40 20.67 24.21
N ALA A 119 -6.12 21.21 25.18
CA ALA A 119 -7.56 21.01 25.31
C ALA A 119 -8.37 21.66 24.17
N THR A 120 -7.84 22.70 23.54
CA THR A 120 -8.51 23.42 22.45
C THR A 120 -8.22 22.78 21.09
N ILE A 121 -7.03 22.19 20.91
CA ILE A 121 -6.64 21.56 19.65
C ILE A 121 -7.13 20.11 19.54
N GLN A 122 -7.29 19.40 20.65
CA GLN A 122 -7.80 18.02 20.68
C GLN A 122 -9.33 17.95 20.55
N THR A 123 -9.87 18.62 19.52
CA THR A 123 -11.27 18.45 19.15
C THR A 123 -11.52 17.03 18.63
N PRO A 124 -12.77 16.55 18.70
CA PRO A 124 -13.12 15.25 18.12
C PRO A 124 -12.69 15.09 16.67
N GLU A 125 -12.80 16.14 15.84
CA GLU A 125 -12.40 16.08 14.44
C GLU A 125 -10.89 16.00 14.27
N ASN A 126 -10.12 16.76 15.05
CA ASN A 126 -8.65 16.73 14.97
C ASN A 126 -8.08 15.41 15.44
N LEU A 127 -8.63 14.83 16.51
CA LEU A 127 -8.26 13.49 16.96
C LEU A 127 -8.65 12.40 15.95
N ALA A 128 -9.83 12.49 15.35
CA ALA A 128 -10.22 11.57 14.28
C ALA A 128 -9.29 11.70 13.06
N SER A 129 -8.92 12.92 12.68
CA SER A 129 -7.96 13.20 11.62
C SER A 129 -6.58 12.60 11.96
N ALA A 130 -6.09 12.77 13.18
CA ALA A 130 -4.82 12.17 13.64
C ALA A 130 -4.86 10.63 13.62
N HIS A 131 -5.92 10.02 14.13
CA HIS A 131 -6.08 8.57 14.10
C HIS A 131 -6.17 8.02 12.68
N SER A 132 -6.86 8.71 11.77
CA SER A 132 -6.93 8.30 10.36
C SER A 132 -5.56 8.36 9.67
N ALA A 133 -4.72 9.35 10.00
CA ALA A 133 -3.35 9.41 9.51
C ALA A 133 -2.53 8.20 9.98
N ILE A 134 -2.57 7.92 11.29
CA ILE A 134 -1.87 6.76 11.89
C ILE A 134 -2.36 5.45 11.28
N ALA A 135 -3.67 5.26 11.16
CA ALA A 135 -4.26 4.08 10.52
C ALA A 135 -3.77 3.92 9.08
N GLY A 136 -3.69 5.02 8.33
CA GLY A 136 -3.14 5.02 6.98
C GLY A 136 -1.66 4.60 6.93
N PHE A 137 -0.80 5.09 7.84
CA PHE A 137 0.60 4.65 7.92
C PHE A 137 0.71 3.15 8.12
N VAL A 138 -0.05 2.63 9.09
CA VAL A 138 -0.07 1.20 9.43
C VAL A 138 -0.55 0.38 8.23
N LEU A 139 -1.61 0.82 7.55
CA LEU A 139 -2.15 0.10 6.38
C LEU A 139 -1.17 0.08 5.21
N PHE A 140 -0.51 1.21 4.90
CA PHE A 140 0.54 1.25 3.89
C PHE A 140 1.72 0.33 4.27
N GLY A 141 2.15 0.36 5.53
CA GLY A 141 3.23 -0.49 6.03
C GLY A 141 2.89 -1.98 5.98
N VAL A 142 1.70 -2.37 6.44
CA VAL A 142 1.22 -3.76 6.38
C VAL A 142 1.08 -4.21 4.93
N ALA A 143 0.52 -3.38 4.04
CA ALA A 143 0.44 -3.69 2.62
C ALA A 143 1.84 -3.93 2.03
N ALA A 144 2.82 -3.09 2.35
CA ALA A 144 4.19 -3.24 1.88
C ALA A 144 4.84 -4.54 2.43
N LEU A 145 4.68 -4.83 3.72
CA LEU A 145 5.21 -6.06 4.33
C LEU A 145 4.60 -7.32 3.72
N VAL A 146 3.28 -7.34 3.51
CA VAL A 146 2.60 -8.46 2.83
C VAL A 146 3.07 -8.58 1.38
N GLY A 147 3.32 -7.46 0.69
CA GLY A 147 3.89 -7.43 -0.65
C GLY A 147 5.30 -8.03 -0.73
N ILE A 148 6.14 -7.76 0.29
CA ILE A 148 7.46 -8.42 0.43
C ILE A 148 7.29 -9.93 0.56
N VAL A 149 6.39 -10.37 1.45
CA VAL A 149 6.11 -11.81 1.63
C VAL A 149 5.70 -12.45 0.32
N ALA A 150 4.89 -11.76 -0.51
CA ALA A 150 4.53 -12.26 -1.82
C ALA A 150 5.80 -12.56 -2.65
N ALA A 151 6.76 -11.63 -2.71
CA ALA A 151 7.98 -11.76 -3.54
C ALA A 151 8.81 -13.02 -3.24
N PHE A 152 8.76 -13.56 -2.03
CA PHE A 152 9.49 -14.80 -1.66
C PHE A 152 8.85 -16.09 -2.19
N PHE A 153 7.60 -16.06 -2.65
CA PHE A 153 6.94 -17.23 -3.23
C PHE A 153 7.06 -17.24 -4.76
N THR A 154 7.17 -18.43 -5.35
CA THR A 154 7.15 -18.60 -6.81
C THR A 154 5.82 -18.14 -7.39
N ALA A 155 5.83 -17.14 -8.27
CA ALA A 155 4.62 -16.63 -8.93
C ALA A 155 4.04 -17.59 -9.98
N LYS A 156 4.87 -18.50 -10.53
CA LYS A 156 4.45 -19.39 -11.61
C LYS A 156 3.28 -20.27 -11.16
N LYS A 157 2.25 -20.31 -12.00
CA LYS A 157 1.11 -21.21 -11.89
C LYS A 157 1.62 -22.66 -11.84
N LYS A 158 1.02 -23.50 -10.99
CA LYS A 158 1.38 -24.92 -10.92
C LYS A 158 1.03 -25.55 -12.28
N GLN A 159 2.04 -26.02 -13.03
CA GLN A 159 1.80 -26.79 -14.25
C GLN A 159 1.07 -28.09 -13.85
N ALA A 160 0.04 -28.44 -14.61
CA ALA A 160 -0.70 -29.68 -14.45
C ALA A 160 0.09 -30.83 -15.07
#